data_AF-A0A812PUD1-F1
#
_entry.id   AF-A0A812PUD1-F1
#
_cell.length_a   1.000
_cell.length_b   1.000
_cell.length_c   1.000
_cell.angle_alpha   90.00
_cell.angle_beta   90.00
_cell.angle_gamma   90.00
#
_symmetry.space_group_name_H-M   'P 1'
#
loop_
_entity.id
_entity.type
_entity.pdbx_description
1 polymer ?
#
loop_
_entity_poly.entity_id
_entity_poly.type
_entity_poly.pdbx_seq_one_letter_code
_entity_poly.pdbx_strand_id
1 'polypeptide(L)'
;MASAIRKKPNCFNLVHQIVMVKKMKCEDVGSLEDWFHAWEHAAKEAEAYRIGSLESKAALQLLTAVDGPVFEKLSDMVRTYGMNKILNHEPIADGLFNRDYCAASGQLKPWADILSNTPQSLELTLHRMEEDYKNLHVKMRKPFASKDVEPQRLHSTKSSS
;
A
#
# COMPACT_ATOMS: atom_id res chain seq x y z
N MET A 1 -26.29 -15.43 20.24
CA MET A 1 -25.39 -15.82 19.13
C MET A 1 -24.50 -14.63 18.82
N ALA A 2 -23.20 -14.72 19.08
CA ALA A 2 -22.28 -13.61 18.80
C ALA A 2 -22.06 -13.52 17.28
N SER A 3 -22.58 -12.45 16.66
CA SER A 3 -22.28 -12.13 15.26
C SER A 3 -20.78 -11.93 15.14
N ALA A 4 -20.08 -12.80 14.41
CA ALA A 4 -18.66 -12.63 14.12
C ALA A 4 -18.47 -11.30 13.39
N ILE A 5 -17.95 -10.29 14.09
CA ILE A 5 -17.62 -8.99 13.50
C ILE A 5 -16.56 -9.26 12.44
N ARG A 6 -16.94 -9.23 11.16
CA ARG A 6 -16.00 -9.38 10.05
C ARG A 6 -14.97 -8.26 10.16
N LYS A 7 -13.68 -8.63 10.21
CA LYS A 7 -12.59 -7.65 10.19
C LYS A 7 -12.67 -6.86 8.89
N LYS A 8 -12.58 -5.54 8.97
CA LYS A 8 -12.53 -4.68 7.77
C LYS A 8 -11.38 -5.16 6.87
N PRO A 9 -11.64 -5.41 5.57
CA PRO A 9 -10.58 -5.81 4.64
C PRO A 9 -9.58 -4.66 4.46
N ASN A 10 -8.30 -4.99 4.33
CA ASN A 10 -7.24 -4.03 3.97
C ASN A 10 -6.92 -4.12 2.45
N CYS A 11 -6.13 -3.19 1.92
CA CYS A 11 -5.79 -3.16 0.49
C CYS A 11 -5.08 -4.44 0.01
N PHE A 12 -4.22 -5.07 0.81
CA PHE A 12 -3.55 -6.33 0.46
C PHE A 12 -4.54 -7.50 0.33
N ASN A 13 -5.57 -7.54 1.18
CA ASN A 13 -6.65 -8.53 1.05
C ASN A 13 -7.40 -8.34 -0.28
N LEU A 14 -7.66 -7.08 -0.67
CA LEU A 14 -8.31 -6.76 -1.95
C LEU A 14 -7.45 -7.16 -3.15
N VAL A 15 -6.15 -6.85 -3.11
CA VAL A 15 -5.19 -7.26 -4.15
C VAL A 15 -5.19 -8.78 -4.28
N HIS A 16 -5.12 -9.51 -3.17
CA HIS A 16 -5.15 -10.96 -3.17
C HIS A 16 -6.45 -11.53 -3.77
N GLN A 17 -7.61 -10.99 -3.38
CA GLN A 17 -8.91 -11.39 -3.96
C GLN A 17 -8.95 -11.14 -5.47
N ILE A 18 -8.49 -9.97 -5.94
CA ILE A 18 -8.45 -9.64 -7.37
C ILE A 18 -7.53 -10.60 -8.13
N VAL A 19 -6.36 -10.92 -7.58
CA VAL A 19 -5.41 -11.87 -8.18
C VAL A 19 -6.03 -13.27 -8.24
N MET A 20 -6.71 -13.72 -7.19
CA MET A 20 -7.42 -15.01 -7.19
C MET A 20 -8.50 -15.05 -8.27
N VAL A 21 -9.33 -14.01 -8.38
CA VAL A 21 -10.38 -13.93 -9.42
C VAL A 21 -9.76 -13.90 -10.82
N LYS A 22 -8.64 -13.19 -11.03
CA LYS A 22 -7.91 -13.21 -12.31
C LYS A 22 -7.36 -14.61 -12.64
N LYS A 23 -6.82 -15.33 -11.66
CA LYS A 23 -6.36 -16.71 -11.85
C LYS A 23 -7.51 -17.64 -12.21
N MET A 24 -8.63 -17.54 -11.50
CA MET A 24 -9.87 -18.27 -11.82
C MET A 24 -10.39 -17.94 -13.23
N LYS A 25 -10.22 -16.70 -13.71
CA LYS A 25 -10.60 -16.30 -15.08
C LYS A 25 -9.72 -16.90 -16.19
N CYS A 26 -8.51 -17.34 -15.88
CA CYS A 26 -7.60 -17.98 -16.85
C CYS A 26 -7.79 -19.50 -16.95
N GLU A 27 -8.55 -20.11 -16.04
CA GLU A 27 -8.87 -21.53 -16.04
C GLU A 27 -10.39 -21.69 -16.26
N ASP A 28 -10.81 -21.89 -17.51
CA ASP A 28 -12.17 -22.29 -17.93
C ASP A 28 -13.35 -21.74 -17.10
N VAL A 29 -13.68 -20.46 -17.28
CA VAL A 29 -14.97 -19.95 -16.80
C VAL A 29 -16.00 -20.21 -17.88
N GLY A 30 -17.05 -20.95 -17.52
CA GLY A 30 -18.18 -21.35 -18.35
C GLY A 30 -18.99 -20.21 -18.99
N SER A 31 -20.29 -20.39 -19.11
CA SER A 31 -21.15 -19.52 -19.94
C SER A 31 -21.15 -18.06 -19.48
N LEU A 32 -21.57 -17.14 -20.38
CA LEU A 32 -21.68 -15.70 -20.09
C LEU A 32 -22.57 -15.40 -18.87
N GLU A 33 -23.52 -16.28 -18.56
CA GLU A 33 -24.45 -16.19 -17.42
C GLU A 33 -23.74 -16.49 -16.09
N ASP A 34 -22.84 -17.47 -16.07
CA ASP A 34 -21.99 -17.77 -14.90
C ASP A 34 -21.09 -16.59 -14.54
N TRP A 35 -20.63 -15.86 -15.56
CA TRP A 35 -19.84 -14.64 -15.40
C TRP A 35 -20.66 -13.49 -14.82
N PHE A 36 -21.88 -13.28 -15.32
CA PHE A 36 -22.77 -12.22 -14.82
C PHE A 36 -23.12 -12.46 -13.34
N HIS A 37 -23.38 -13.71 -12.95
CA HIS A 37 -23.61 -14.05 -11.55
C HIS A 37 -22.37 -13.91 -10.68
N ALA A 38 -21.17 -14.26 -11.17
CA ALA A 38 -19.92 -14.05 -10.45
C ALA A 38 -19.61 -12.56 -10.26
N TRP A 39 -19.87 -11.72 -11.28
CA TRP A 39 -19.69 -10.27 -11.20
C TRP A 39 -20.73 -9.64 -10.27
N GLU A 40 -21.99 -10.03 -10.34
CA GLU A 40 -23.04 -9.55 -9.43
C GLU A 40 -22.76 -9.97 -7.99
N HIS A 41 -22.22 -11.18 -7.77
CA HIS A 41 -21.75 -11.64 -6.47
C HIS A 41 -20.55 -10.81 -5.97
N ALA A 42 -19.56 -10.55 -6.82
CA ALA A 42 -18.40 -9.72 -6.48
C ALA A 42 -18.80 -8.26 -6.20
N ALA A 43 -19.80 -7.72 -6.91
CA ALA A 43 -20.34 -6.38 -6.67
C ALA A 43 -21.10 -6.32 -5.35
N LYS A 44 -21.94 -7.32 -5.05
CA LYS A 44 -22.59 -7.48 -3.73
C LYS A 44 -21.58 -7.70 -2.62
N GLU A 45 -20.45 -8.36 -2.89
CA GLU A 45 -19.33 -8.50 -1.97
C GLU A 45 -18.62 -7.17 -1.73
N ALA A 46 -18.31 -6.39 -2.78
CA ALA A 46 -17.71 -5.06 -2.66
C ALA A 46 -18.58 -4.11 -1.83
N GLU A 47 -19.90 -4.13 -2.05
CA GLU A 47 -20.91 -3.43 -1.23
C GLU A 47 -20.88 -3.95 0.23
N ALA A 48 -20.79 -5.27 0.42
CA ALA A 48 -20.70 -5.89 1.74
C ALA A 48 -19.38 -5.61 2.47
N TYR A 49 -18.30 -5.30 1.76
CA TYR A 49 -16.98 -5.07 2.33
C TYR A 49 -16.75 -3.63 2.82
N ARG A 50 -17.65 -2.68 2.53
CA ARG A 50 -17.51 -1.26 2.89
C ARG A 50 -16.10 -0.74 2.57
N ILE A 51 -15.62 -1.05 1.37
CA ILE A 51 -14.28 -0.67 0.93
C ILE A 51 -14.23 0.85 0.86
N GLY A 52 -13.33 1.47 1.61
CA GLY A 52 -13.15 2.91 1.54
C GLY A 52 -12.37 3.33 0.29
N SER A 53 -12.49 4.62 -0.02
CA SER A 53 -11.80 5.24 -1.17
C SER A 53 -10.27 5.09 -1.08
N LEU A 54 -9.71 5.19 0.12
CA LEU A 54 -8.27 5.02 0.33
C LEU A 54 -7.81 3.58 0.12
N GLU A 55 -8.58 2.59 0.61
CA GLU A 55 -8.24 1.18 0.46
C GLU A 55 -8.26 0.75 -1.00
N SER A 56 -9.25 1.21 -1.76
CA SER A 56 -9.35 0.95 -3.19
C SER A 56 -8.25 1.65 -3.99
N LYS A 57 -7.95 2.91 -3.70
CA LYS A 57 -6.83 3.64 -4.33
C LYS A 57 -5.48 2.97 -4.02
N ALA A 58 -5.24 2.57 -2.78
CA ALA A 58 -4.03 1.82 -2.40
C ALA A 58 -3.94 0.47 -3.13
N ALA A 59 -5.04 -0.28 -3.21
CA ALA A 59 -5.06 -1.56 -3.93
C ALA A 59 -4.78 -1.37 -5.43
N LEU A 60 -5.29 -0.30 -6.05
CA LEU A 60 -4.98 0.04 -7.43
C LEU A 60 -3.49 0.29 -7.62
N GLN A 61 -2.86 1.10 -6.76
CA GLN A 61 -1.42 1.39 -6.84
C GLN A 61 -0.57 0.11 -6.71
N LEU A 62 -0.91 -0.77 -5.76
CA LEU A 62 -0.24 -2.07 -5.59
C LEU A 62 -0.36 -2.98 -6.83
N LEU A 63 -1.46 -2.87 -7.58
CA LEU A 63 -1.70 -3.68 -8.77
C LEU A 63 -1.04 -3.14 -10.03
N THR A 64 -0.87 -1.82 -10.14
CA THR A 64 -0.51 -1.19 -11.42
C THR A 64 0.82 -0.46 -11.44
N ALA A 65 1.31 0.01 -10.29
CA ALA A 65 2.42 0.98 -10.25
C ALA A 65 3.54 0.63 -9.26
N VAL A 66 3.24 -0.13 -8.20
CA VAL A 66 4.26 -0.62 -7.28
C VAL A 66 5.02 -1.79 -7.92
N ASP A 67 6.34 -1.70 -7.91
CA ASP A 67 7.21 -2.72 -8.49
C ASP A 67 7.14 -4.05 -7.71
N GLY A 68 7.39 -5.16 -8.39
CA GLY A 68 7.23 -6.52 -7.82
C GLY A 68 7.97 -6.73 -6.49
N PRO A 69 9.29 -6.47 -6.43
CA PRO A 69 10.06 -6.61 -5.19
C PRO A 69 9.56 -5.72 -4.04
N VAL A 70 9.11 -4.51 -4.37
CA VAL A 70 8.55 -3.54 -3.40
C VAL A 70 7.22 -4.06 -2.86
N PHE A 71 6.35 -4.57 -3.74
CA PHE A 71 5.08 -5.20 -3.37
C PHE A 71 5.28 -6.43 -2.47
N GLU A 72 6.21 -7.32 -2.82
CA GLU A 72 6.52 -8.51 -2.03
C GLU A 72 6.99 -8.14 -0.62
N LYS A 73 7.93 -7.19 -0.52
CA LYS A 73 8.45 -6.74 0.77
C LYS A 73 7.37 -6.07 1.64
N LEU A 74 6.54 -5.21 1.06
CA LEU A 74 5.40 -4.61 1.76
C LEU A 74 4.40 -5.67 2.24
N SER A 75 4.09 -6.65 1.38
CA SER A 75 3.21 -7.76 1.71
C SER A 75 3.76 -8.60 2.86
N ASP A 76 5.07 -8.85 2.89
CA ASP A 76 5.75 -9.57 3.97
C ASP A 76 5.68 -8.82 5.30
N MET A 77 5.93 -7.50 5.29
CA MET A 77 5.80 -6.66 6.47
C MET A 77 4.37 -6.65 6.99
N VAL A 78 3.37 -6.51 6.11
CA VAL A 78 1.95 -6.49 6.48
C VAL A 78 1.48 -7.86 6.98
N ARG A 79 1.96 -8.96 6.40
CA ARG A 79 1.69 -10.33 6.86
C ARG A 79 2.29 -10.59 8.24
N THR A 80 3.51 -10.11 8.48
CA THR A 80 4.25 -10.33 9.73
C THR A 80 3.70 -9.49 10.88
N TYR A 81 3.46 -8.19 10.64
CA TYR A 81 3.13 -7.24 11.70
C TYR A 81 1.65 -6.84 11.73
N GLY A 82 0.96 -6.95 10.60
CA GLY A 82 -0.39 -6.45 10.38
C GLY A 82 -0.42 -5.00 9.89
N MET A 83 -1.27 -4.71 8.91
CA MET A 83 -1.41 -3.39 8.26
C MET A 83 -1.52 -2.25 9.29
N ASN A 84 -2.53 -2.32 10.16
CA ASN A 84 -2.84 -1.29 11.16
C ASN A 84 -1.76 -1.12 12.25
N LYS A 85 -0.66 -1.86 12.20
CA LYS A 85 0.48 -1.68 13.09
C LYS A 85 1.69 -1.09 12.35
N ILE A 86 1.90 -1.47 11.09
CA ILE A 86 3.10 -1.11 10.34
C ILE A 86 2.87 0.06 9.39
N LEU A 87 1.76 0.10 8.64
CA LEU A 87 1.60 1.02 7.51
C LEU A 87 0.14 1.40 7.31
N ASN A 88 -0.12 2.70 7.13
CA ASN A 88 -1.44 3.19 6.71
C ASN A 88 -1.64 3.03 5.20
N HIS A 89 -2.90 3.04 4.75
CA HIS A 89 -3.21 2.97 3.30
C HIS A 89 -2.80 4.22 2.54
N GLU A 90 -2.79 5.37 3.20
CA GLU A 90 -2.53 6.69 2.61
C GLU A 90 -1.18 6.73 1.84
N PRO A 91 -0.03 6.33 2.41
CA PRO A 91 1.23 6.29 1.65
C PRO A 91 1.17 5.47 0.36
N ILE A 92 0.48 4.33 0.39
CA ILE A 92 0.34 3.49 -0.79
C ILE A 92 -0.60 4.16 -1.80
N ALA A 93 -1.72 4.70 -1.34
CA ALA A 93 -2.73 5.36 -2.16
C ALA A 93 -2.16 6.60 -2.88
N ASP A 94 -1.26 7.33 -2.23
CA ASP A 94 -0.60 8.51 -2.80
C ASP A 94 0.57 8.16 -3.73
N GLY A 95 0.90 6.88 -3.86
CA GLY A 95 1.90 6.38 -4.79
C GLY A 95 3.33 6.55 -4.30
N LEU A 96 3.56 6.72 -2.99
CA LEU A 96 4.90 6.89 -2.43
C LEU A 96 5.83 5.70 -2.66
N PHE A 97 5.28 4.53 -2.97
CA PHE A 97 6.02 3.31 -3.30
C PHE A 97 6.06 3.02 -4.80
N ASN A 98 5.51 3.90 -5.64
CA ASN A 98 5.57 3.76 -7.07
C ASN A 98 6.98 4.09 -7.57
N ARG A 99 7.40 3.36 -8.60
CA ARG A 99 8.60 3.71 -9.36
C ARG A 99 8.41 5.10 -9.99
N ASP A 100 9.47 5.91 -9.96
CA ASP A 100 9.50 7.27 -10.51
C ASP A 100 8.55 8.28 -9.83
N TYR A 101 7.93 7.92 -8.70
CA TYR A 101 7.19 8.90 -7.90
C TYR A 101 8.14 9.97 -7.35
N CYS A 102 7.73 11.23 -7.44
CA CYS A 102 8.49 12.36 -6.92
C CYS A 102 7.56 13.32 -6.18
N ALA A 103 7.84 13.54 -4.88
CA ALA A 103 7.13 14.53 -4.07
C ALA A 103 7.68 15.97 -4.24
N ALA A 104 8.63 16.18 -5.16
CA ALA A 104 9.27 17.47 -5.37
C ALA A 104 8.25 18.52 -5.84
N SER A 105 8.16 19.62 -5.09
CA SER A 105 7.27 20.74 -5.37
C SER A 105 8.00 22.08 -5.23
N GLY A 106 7.46 23.13 -5.85
CA GLY A 106 8.02 24.48 -5.80
C GLY A 106 9.47 24.54 -6.28
N GLN A 107 10.36 24.98 -5.40
CA GLN A 107 11.80 25.11 -5.68
C GLN A 107 12.51 23.78 -5.92
N LEU A 108 11.93 22.66 -5.50
CA LEU A 108 12.51 21.33 -5.71
C LEU A 108 12.14 20.73 -7.07
N LYS A 109 11.17 21.31 -7.78
CA LYS A 109 10.69 20.78 -9.06
C LYS A 109 11.80 20.59 -10.12
N PRO A 110 12.81 21.48 -10.24
CA PRO A 110 13.94 21.24 -11.17
C PRO A 110 14.78 20.01 -10.85
N TRP A 111 14.68 19.49 -9.62
CA TRP A 111 15.43 18.33 -9.13
C TRP A 111 14.57 17.05 -9.16
N ALA A 112 13.39 17.09 -9.78
CA ALA A 112 12.44 15.97 -9.75
C ALA A 112 13.09 14.67 -10.26
N ASP A 113 13.89 14.73 -11.31
CA ASP A 113 14.54 13.54 -11.88
C ASP A 113 15.50 12.86 -10.91
N ILE A 114 16.15 13.65 -10.03
CA ILE A 114 17.09 13.15 -9.01
C ILE A 114 16.35 12.70 -7.75
N LEU A 115 15.24 13.37 -7.42
CA LEU A 115 14.42 13.10 -6.25
C LEU A 115 13.31 12.06 -6.51
N SER A 116 13.25 11.51 -7.71
CA SER A 116 12.29 10.47 -8.08
C SER A 116 12.70 9.14 -7.48
N ASN A 117 11.70 8.33 -7.11
CA ASN A 117 11.93 7.00 -6.58
C ASN A 117 12.65 6.11 -7.58
N THR A 118 13.78 5.58 -7.14
CA THR A 118 14.50 4.49 -7.81
C THR A 118 14.24 3.18 -7.08
N PRO A 119 14.47 2.02 -7.71
CA PRO A 119 14.38 0.73 -7.01
C PRO A 119 15.26 0.68 -5.74
N GLN A 120 16.47 1.23 -5.82
CA GLN A 120 17.41 1.26 -4.71
C GLN A 120 16.92 2.17 -3.57
N SER A 121 16.37 3.34 -3.88
CA SER A 121 15.84 4.23 -2.84
C SER A 121 14.61 3.64 -2.16
N LEU A 122 13.73 2.96 -2.91
CA LEU A 122 12.57 2.25 -2.36
C LEU A 122 13.00 1.08 -1.47
N GLU A 123 13.97 0.28 -1.90
CA GLU A 123 14.53 -0.82 -1.09
C GLU A 123 15.10 -0.31 0.24
N LEU A 124 15.94 0.74 0.19
CA LEU A 124 16.49 1.38 1.37
C LEU A 124 15.39 1.93 2.29
N THR A 125 14.34 2.51 1.71
CA THR A 125 13.20 3.05 2.46
C THR A 125 12.45 1.93 3.21
N LEU A 126 12.17 0.81 2.54
CA LEU A 126 11.51 -0.34 3.14
C LEU A 126 12.36 -1.00 4.23
N HIS A 127 13.67 -1.14 3.98
CA HIS A 127 14.61 -1.65 4.98
C HIS A 127 14.65 -0.75 6.22
N ARG A 128 14.76 0.57 6.04
CA ARG A 128 14.71 1.54 7.13
C ARG A 128 13.41 1.43 7.92
N MET A 129 12.25 1.43 7.23
CA MET A 129 10.95 1.32 7.87
C MET A 129 10.84 0.06 8.75
N GLU A 130 11.31 -1.08 8.24
CA GLU A 130 11.26 -2.33 8.98
C GLU A 130 12.16 -2.30 10.23
N GLU A 131 13.40 -1.82 10.08
CA GLU A 131 14.35 -1.73 11.18
C GLU A 131 13.93 -0.71 12.23
N ASP A 132 13.43 0.46 11.82
CA ASP A 132 12.86 1.47 12.72
C ASP A 132 11.71 0.87 13.54
N TYR A 133 10.82 0.12 12.88
CA TYR A 133 9.70 -0.53 13.57
C TYR A 133 10.17 -1.58 14.60
N LYS A 134 11.17 -2.40 14.25
CA LYS A 134 11.73 -3.42 15.14
C LYS A 134 12.44 -2.80 16.35
N ASN A 135 13.26 -1.79 16.10
CA ASN A 135 14.09 -1.12 17.10
C ASN A 135 13.28 -0.23 18.05
N LEU A 136 12.10 0.23 17.61
CA LEU A 136 11.21 1.01 18.46
C LEU A 136 10.53 0.12 19.52
N HIS A 137 10.48 0.61 20.76
CA HIS A 137 9.78 -0.05 21.85
C HIS A 137 8.31 -0.31 21.49
N VAL A 138 7.76 -1.47 21.86
CA VAL A 138 6.42 -1.92 21.43
C VAL A 138 5.31 -0.90 21.66
N LYS A 139 5.34 -0.18 22.79
CA LYS A 139 4.34 0.86 23.13
C LYS A 139 4.46 2.15 22.30
N MET A 140 5.59 2.35 21.62
CA MET A 140 5.88 3.51 20.79
C MET A 140 5.64 3.23 19.31
N ARG A 141 5.50 1.96 18.92
CA ARG A 141 5.21 1.54 17.55
C ARG A 141 3.87 2.10 17.09
N LYS A 142 3.91 2.83 15.98
CA LYS A 142 2.76 3.39 15.30
C LYS A 142 2.87 3.08 13.81
N PRO A 143 1.74 2.95 13.09
CA PRO A 143 1.76 2.81 11.65
C PRO A 143 2.44 4.01 10.99
N PHE A 144 3.29 3.75 10.00
CA PHE A 144 3.88 4.80 9.18
C PHE A 144 2.79 5.52 8.39
N ALA A 145 2.74 6.85 8.53
CA ALA A 145 1.94 7.77 7.71
C ALA A 145 2.79 8.36 6.59
N SER A 146 2.18 9.12 5.66
CA SER A 146 2.89 9.63 4.46
C SER A 146 4.14 10.42 4.83
N LYS A 147 4.06 11.27 5.85
CA LYS A 147 5.19 12.07 6.38
C LYS A 147 6.37 11.25 6.91
N ASP A 148 6.15 9.99 7.29
CA ASP A 148 7.19 9.13 7.86
C ASP A 148 7.92 8.33 6.75
N VAL A 149 7.26 8.17 5.61
CA VAL A 149 7.78 7.48 4.42
C VAL A 149 8.42 8.47 3.44
N GLU A 150 7.91 9.71 3.38
CA GLU A 150 8.49 10.77 2.56
C GLU A 150 9.97 11.03 2.90
N PRO A 151 10.81 11.37 1.91
CA PRO A 151 12.15 11.87 2.15
C PRO A 151 12.07 13.13 3.02
N GLN A 152 12.46 13.01 4.29
CA GLN A 152 12.44 14.15 5.20
C GLN A 152 13.44 15.20 4.74
N ARG A 153 12.98 16.45 4.66
CA ARG A 153 13.88 17.59 4.50
C ARG A 153 14.84 17.58 5.68
N LEU A 154 16.14 17.51 5.41
CA LEU A 154 17.14 17.86 6.41
C LEU A 154 16.81 19.28 6.86
N HIS A 155 16.28 19.43 8.07
CA HIS A 155 16.03 20.75 8.61
C HIS A 155 17.37 21.47 8.63
N SER A 156 17.47 22.58 7.89
CA SER A 156 18.54 23.55 8.04
C SER A 156 18.61 23.88 9.52
N THR A 157 19.61 23.34 10.22
CA THR A 157 19.90 23.71 11.59
C THR A 157 20.07 25.22 11.57
N LYS A 158 19.12 25.96 12.13
CA LYS A 158 19.28 27.40 12.31
C LYS A 158 20.55 27.55 13.13
N SER A 159 21.63 27.99 12.49
CA SER A 159 22.84 28.37 13.18
C SER A 159 22.45 29.53 14.07
N SER A 160 22.24 29.26 15.36
CA SER A 160 22.06 30.28 16.38
C SER A 160 23.27 31.22 16.27
N SER A 161 23.02 32.41 15.72
CA SER A 161 23.99 33.49 15.61
C SER A 161 23.95 34.31 16.89
#